data_AF-A0A6I5ZZC4-F1
#
_entry.id   AF-A0A6I5ZZC4-F1
#
_cell.length_a   1.000
_cell.length_b   1.000
_cell.length_c   1.000
_cell.angle_alpha   90.00
_cell.angle_beta   90.00
_cell.angle_gamma   90.00
#
_symmetry.space_group_name_H-M   'P 1'
#
loop_
_entity.id
_entity.type
_entity.pdbx_description
1 polymer ?
#
loop_
_entity_poly.entity_id
_entity_poly.type
_entity_poly.pdbx_seq_one_letter_code
_entity_poly.pdbx_strand_id
1 'polypeptide(L)'
;MEITLSRGSVCMGDDVDDHRRTVDVDPDRTIGSVLADALEDYPLASVSGEVSWVAEVHLGDHERDEHGTRRSPVHHGLALLHVPYPTGEATVTPLSGYFLRTRVGELARRTRGGQVALHFRYLSDGQRHTREQFVALYR
;
A
#
# COMPACT_ATOMS: atom_id res chain seq x y z
N MET A 1 -11.18 -15.60 2.63
CA MET A 1 -9.73 -15.79 2.42
C MET A 1 -9.07 -14.62 3.12
N GLU A 2 -8.08 -14.90 3.95
CA GLU A 2 -7.41 -13.85 4.72
C GLU A 2 -6.43 -13.04 3.88
N ILE A 3 -6.52 -11.72 3.98
CA ILE A 3 -5.53 -10.75 3.49
C ILE A 3 -5.05 -9.94 4.68
N THR A 4 -3.74 -9.74 4.80
CA THR A 4 -3.20 -8.76 5.75
C THR A 4 -3.19 -7.37 5.11
N LEU A 5 -3.77 -6.40 5.80
CA LEU A 5 -3.62 -4.97 5.52
C LEU A 5 -2.60 -4.41 6.51
N SER A 6 -1.61 -3.68 6.03
CA SER A 6 -0.55 -3.10 6.86
C SER A 6 -0.26 -1.67 6.42
N ARG A 7 -0.11 -0.73 7.35
CA ARG A 7 0.47 0.59 7.08
C ARG A 7 1.89 0.68 7.65
N GLY A 8 2.76 1.42 6.98
CA GLY A 8 4.03 1.84 7.56
C GLY A 8 3.79 2.77 8.74
N SER A 9 4.65 2.68 9.75
CA SER A 9 4.65 3.61 10.89
C SER A 9 5.06 5.01 10.41
N VAL A 10 4.37 6.03 10.91
CA VAL A 10 4.77 7.43 10.73
C VAL A 10 5.45 7.88 12.01
N CYS A 11 6.73 8.24 11.95
CA CYS A 11 7.43 8.84 13.07
C CYS A 11 6.72 10.15 13.43
N MET A 12 5.95 10.13 14.53
CA MET A 12 5.37 11.23 15.32
C MET A 12 3.94 10.84 15.80
N GLY A 13 3.85 10.06 16.87
CA GLY A 13 2.63 9.93 17.69
C GLY A 13 1.50 9.02 17.18
N ASP A 14 1.70 8.27 16.09
CA ASP A 14 0.71 7.35 15.50
C ASP A 14 0.76 5.93 16.12
N ASP A 15 1.44 5.75 17.27
CA ASP A 15 1.66 4.44 17.91
C ASP A 15 0.42 3.88 18.65
N VAL A 16 -0.74 4.52 18.53
CA VAL A 16 -1.94 4.18 19.31
C VAL A 16 -2.82 3.14 18.61
N ASP A 17 -2.75 3.06 17.28
CA ASP A 17 -3.60 2.18 16.48
C ASP A 17 -2.79 1.05 15.82
N ASP A 18 -3.33 -0.17 15.84
CA ASP A 18 -2.71 -1.31 15.19
C ASP A 18 -2.42 -0.99 13.71
N HIS A 19 -1.15 -1.05 13.35
CA HIS A 19 -0.70 -0.79 11.98
C HIS A 19 -0.97 -1.96 11.03
N ARG A 20 -1.43 -3.10 11.55
CA ARG A 20 -1.64 -4.34 10.82
C ARG A 20 -2.96 -4.98 11.23
N ARG A 21 -3.82 -5.28 10.26
CA ARG A 21 -5.06 -6.07 10.47
C ARG A 21 -5.15 -7.19 9.44
N THR A 22 -5.76 -8.30 9.82
CA THR A 22 -6.15 -9.35 8.87
C THR A 22 -7.64 -9.26 8.63
N VAL A 23 -8.04 -9.31 7.36
CA VAL A 23 -9.44 -9.24 6.94
C VAL A 23 -9.78 -10.45 6.10
N ASP A 24 -10.98 -10.98 6.30
CA ASP A 24 -11.53 -12.00 5.44
C ASP A 24 -12.15 -11.38 4.19
N VAL A 25 -11.69 -11.84 3.03
CA VAL A 25 -12.11 -11.35 1.73
C VAL A 25 -12.63 -12.50 0.88
N ASP A 26 -13.73 -12.24 0.17
CA ASP A 26 -14.21 -13.12 -0.88
C ASP A 26 -13.15 -13.25 -2.00
N PRO A 27 -12.69 -14.47 -2.36
CA PRO A 27 -11.65 -14.68 -3.37
C PRO A 27 -12.00 -14.14 -4.76
N ASP A 28 -13.28 -13.90 -5.07
CA ASP A 28 -13.72 -13.35 -6.35
C ASP A 28 -13.66 -11.81 -6.42
N ARG A 29 -13.46 -11.14 -5.27
CA ARG A 29 -13.21 -9.70 -5.25
C ARG A 29 -11.89 -9.34 -5.92
N THR A 30 -11.84 -8.16 -6.51
CA THR A 30 -10.61 -7.62 -7.09
C THR A 30 -9.77 -6.92 -6.02
N ILE A 31 -8.45 -6.89 -6.20
CA ILE A 31 -7.56 -6.13 -5.31
C ILE A 31 -7.94 -4.65 -5.24
N GLY A 32 -8.36 -4.06 -6.36
CA GLY A 32 -8.83 -2.67 -6.40
C GLY A 32 -10.05 -2.45 -5.51
N SER A 33 -10.99 -3.41 -5.45
CA SER A 33 -12.13 -3.32 -4.54
C SER A 33 -11.72 -3.43 -3.07
N VAL A 34 -10.76 -4.31 -2.74
CA VAL A 34 -10.24 -4.44 -1.37
C VAL A 34 -9.49 -3.18 -0.95
N LEU A 35 -8.72 -2.59 -1.88
CA LEU A 35 -8.03 -1.32 -1.66
C LEU A 35 -9.03 -0.18 -1.43
N ALA A 36 -10.13 -0.13 -2.17
CA ALA A 36 -11.17 0.89 -1.99
C ALA A 36 -11.77 0.82 -0.57
N ASP A 37 -12.24 -0.35 -0.14
CA ASP A 37 -12.75 -0.55 1.23
C ASP A 37 -11.68 -0.20 2.28
N ALA A 38 -10.42 -0.59 2.04
CA ALA A 38 -9.34 -0.28 2.96
C ALA A 38 -9.11 1.24 3.10
N LEU A 39 -9.39 2.04 2.08
CA LEU A 39 -9.27 3.50 2.17
C LEU A 39 -10.47 4.17 2.84
N GLU A 40 -11.64 3.55 2.80
CA GLU A 40 -12.82 4.00 3.53
C GLU A 40 -12.72 3.70 5.04
N ASP A 41 -12.21 2.50 5.37
CA ASP A 41 -12.15 2.00 6.75
C ASP A 41 -10.85 2.31 7.48
N TYR A 42 -9.75 2.58 6.75
CA TYR A 42 -8.42 2.77 7.32
C TYR A 42 -7.93 4.20 7.02
N PRO A 43 -8.20 5.16 7.92
CA PRO A 43 -7.70 6.51 7.74
C PRO A 43 -6.18 6.47 7.70
N LEU A 44 -5.61 6.81 6.55
CA LEU A 44 -4.17 7.00 6.43
C LEU A 44 -3.79 8.23 7.26
N ALA A 45 -2.88 8.07 8.21
CA ALA A 45 -2.48 9.14 9.11
C ALA A 45 -2.04 10.38 8.31
N SER A 46 -2.62 11.54 8.63
CA SER A 46 -2.15 12.84 8.18
C SER A 46 -1.26 13.42 9.27
N VAL A 47 0.06 13.29 9.13
CA VAL A 47 1.01 14.04 9.96
C VAL A 47 1.15 15.45 9.38
N SER A 48 1.44 16.45 10.21
CA SER A 48 1.50 17.87 9.85
C SER A 48 2.38 18.11 8.61
N GLY A 49 1.74 18.26 7.45
CA GLY A 49 2.41 18.36 6.16
C GLY A 49 1.67 17.59 5.07
N GLU A 50 1.96 17.93 3.82
CA GLU A 50 1.44 17.19 2.67
C GLU A 50 2.10 15.80 2.62
N VAL A 51 1.29 14.74 2.65
CA VAL A 51 1.79 13.36 2.74
C VAL A 51 1.38 12.52 1.53
N SER A 52 2.27 11.63 1.11
CA SER A 52 2.00 10.66 0.06
C SER A 52 2.22 9.23 0.57
N TRP A 53 1.44 8.30 0.03
CA TRP A 53 1.52 6.87 0.34
C TRP A 53 1.59 6.07 -0.95
N VAL A 54 2.32 4.98 -0.95
CA VAL A 54 2.23 3.96 -2.01
C VAL A 54 1.47 2.77 -1.46
N ALA A 55 0.31 2.47 -2.05
CA ALA A 55 -0.34 1.19 -1.83
C ALA A 55 0.34 0.14 -2.70
N GLU A 56 0.76 -0.96 -2.08
CA GLU A 56 1.49 -2.06 -2.69
C GLU A 56 0.77 -3.37 -2.39
N VAL A 57 0.73 -4.29 -3.36
CA VAL A 57 0.43 -5.70 -3.07
C VAL A 57 1.74 -6.43 -2.85
N HIS A 58 1.81 -7.16 -1.75
CA HIS A 58 2.92 -8.02 -1.37
C HIS A 58 2.47 -9.46 -1.60
N LEU A 59 3.24 -10.20 -2.41
CA LEU A 59 2.93 -11.57 -2.80
C LEU A 59 4.01 -12.51 -2.28
N GLY A 60 3.58 -13.52 -1.53
CA GLY A 60 4.43 -14.51 -0.89
C GLY A 60 4.92 -14.07 0.49
N ASP A 61 5.49 -15.04 1.21
CA ASP A 61 6.03 -14.82 2.54
C ASP A 61 7.53 -14.55 2.51
N HIS A 62 8.04 -14.00 3.61
CA HIS A 62 9.47 -14.04 3.89
C HIS A 62 9.85 -15.48 4.25
N GLU A 63 10.09 -16.31 3.24
CA GLU A 63 10.60 -17.66 3.44
C GLU A 63 12.12 -17.62 3.55
N ARG A 64 12.67 -18.31 4.56
CA ARG A 64 14.07 -18.74 4.53
C ARG A 64 14.09 -20.09 3.83
N ASP A 65 14.83 -20.21 2.74
CA ASP A 65 15.08 -21.53 2.15
C ASP A 65 16.00 -22.37 3.05
N GLU A 66 16.20 -23.65 2.69
CA GLU A 66 17.05 -24.59 3.42
C GLU A 66 18.51 -24.13 3.55
N HIS A 67 18.93 -23.15 2.75
CA HIS A 67 20.26 -22.55 2.76
C HIS A 67 20.31 -21.21 3.52
N GLY A 68 19.21 -20.82 4.16
CA GLY A 68 19.09 -19.56 4.90
C GLY A 68 18.90 -18.32 4.01
N THR A 69 18.71 -18.48 2.70
CA THR A 69 18.41 -17.38 1.79
C THR A 69 17.00 -16.89 2.04
N ARG A 70 16.87 -15.61 2.38
CA ARG A 70 15.57 -14.96 2.57
C ARG A 70 15.00 -14.61 1.19
N ARG A 71 13.93 -15.29 0.77
CA ARG A 71 13.12 -14.79 -0.34
C ARG A 71 12.32 -13.59 0.16
N SER A 72 12.57 -12.44 -0.45
CA SER A 72 11.76 -11.25 -0.23
C SER A 72 10.42 -11.42 -0.95
N PRO A 73 9.30 -10.97 -0.37
CA PRO A 73 8.04 -10.90 -1.08
C PRO A 73 8.21 -10.09 -2.37
N VAL A 74 7.43 -10.43 -3.39
CA VAL A 74 7.36 -9.59 -4.58
C VAL A 74 6.37 -8.46 -4.30
N HIS A 75 6.82 -7.22 -4.44
CA HIS A 75 6.01 -6.04 -4.19
C HIS A 75 5.64 -5.37 -5.52
N HIS A 76 4.35 -5.09 -5.72
CA HIS A 76 3.87 -4.34 -6.87
C HIS A 76 3.09 -3.10 -6.43
N GLY A 77 3.49 -1.93 -6.93
CA GLY A 77 2.76 -0.68 -6.73
C GLY A 77 1.37 -0.76 -7.37
N LEU A 78 0.34 -0.51 -6.57
CA LEU A 78 -1.06 -0.50 -6.97
C LEU A 78 -1.53 0.91 -7.27
N ALA A 79 -1.26 1.84 -6.34
CA ALA A 79 -1.70 3.22 -6.41
C ALA A 79 -0.76 4.14 -5.62
N LEU A 80 -0.63 5.37 -6.09
CA LEU A 80 -0.05 6.49 -5.34
C LEU A 80 -1.20 7.28 -4.73
N LEU A 81 -1.22 7.41 -3.42
CA LEU A 81 -2.18 8.21 -2.68
C LEU A 81 -1.53 9.48 -2.18
N HIS A 82 -2.30 10.54 -2.18
CA HIS A 82 -1.82 11.84 -1.80
C HIS A 82 -2.88 12.54 -0.95
N VAL A 83 -2.47 13.02 0.22
CA VAL A 83 -3.34 13.72 1.16
C VAL A 83 -2.79 15.14 1.35
N PRO A 84 -3.46 16.16 0.79
CA PRO A 84 -3.03 17.55 0.96
C PRO A 84 -3.25 18.03 2.40
N TYR A 85 -2.39 18.94 2.87
CA TYR A 85 -2.50 19.60 4.17
C TYR A 85 -2.44 21.13 4.00
N PRO A 86 -3.19 21.92 4.80
CA PRO A 86 -4.13 21.53 5.86
C PRO A 86 -5.53 21.16 5.36
N THR A 87 -5.83 21.40 4.09
CA THR A 87 -7.15 21.14 3.49
C THR A 87 -7.00 20.68 2.05
N GLY A 88 -7.88 19.78 1.63
CA GLY A 88 -8.04 19.37 0.24
C GLY A 88 -8.52 17.93 0.14
N GLU A 89 -8.93 17.53 -1.05
CA GLU A 89 -9.37 16.17 -1.32
C GLU A 89 -8.18 15.25 -1.54
N ALA A 90 -8.20 14.07 -0.92
CA ALA A 90 -7.20 13.05 -1.17
C ALA A 90 -7.30 12.56 -2.62
N THR A 91 -6.16 12.44 -3.31
CA THR A 91 -6.13 11.93 -4.69
C THR A 91 -5.50 10.55 -4.73
N VAL A 92 -6.07 9.66 -5.54
CA VAL A 92 -5.55 8.31 -5.79
C VAL A 92 -5.19 8.19 -7.26
N THR A 93 -3.91 7.93 -7.55
CA THR A 93 -3.40 7.65 -8.90
C THR A 93 -3.13 6.16 -9.05
N PRO A 94 -3.93 5.42 -9.84
CA PRO A 94 -3.68 4.01 -10.13
C PRO A 94 -2.33 3.84 -10.85
N LEU A 95 -1.46 2.97 -10.32
CA LEU A 95 -0.16 2.64 -10.91
C LEU A 95 -0.21 1.33 -11.70
N SER A 96 -1.10 0.39 -11.33
CA SER A 96 -1.25 -0.87 -12.05
C SER A 96 -2.71 -1.30 -12.20
N GLY A 97 -3.31 -0.98 -13.34
CA GLY A 97 -4.66 -1.43 -13.68
C GLY A 97 -4.78 -2.95 -13.79
N TYR A 98 -3.68 -3.66 -14.09
CA TYR A 98 -3.65 -5.11 -14.10
C TYR A 98 -3.92 -5.66 -12.70
N PHE A 99 -3.06 -5.34 -11.72
CA PHE A 99 -3.19 -5.87 -10.36
C PHE A 99 -4.50 -5.43 -9.70
N LEU A 100 -4.92 -4.18 -9.92
CA LEU A 100 -6.19 -3.66 -9.38
C LEU A 100 -7.41 -4.43 -9.88
N ARG A 101 -7.38 -5.00 -11.10
CA ARG A 101 -8.49 -5.81 -11.65
C ARG A 101 -8.35 -7.30 -11.38
N THR A 102 -7.18 -7.77 -10.94
CA THR A 102 -6.96 -9.18 -10.62
C THR A 102 -7.75 -9.58 -9.38
N ARG A 103 -8.37 -10.76 -9.43
CA ARG A 103 -9.07 -11.33 -8.28
C ARG A 103 -8.10 -11.78 -7.19
N VAL A 104 -8.50 -11.63 -5.93
CA VAL A 104 -7.70 -12.05 -4.77
C VAL A 104 -7.28 -13.51 -4.89
N GLY A 105 -8.25 -14.39 -5.18
CA GLY A 105 -7.99 -15.83 -5.30
C GLY A 105 -7.05 -16.17 -6.46
N GLU A 106 -6.98 -15.34 -7.50
CA GLU A 106 -6.03 -15.53 -8.60
C GLU A 106 -4.60 -15.20 -8.16
N LEU A 107 -4.41 -14.10 -7.41
CA LEU A 107 -3.10 -13.76 -6.85
C LEU A 107 -2.63 -14.79 -5.83
N ALA A 108 -3.52 -15.28 -4.98
CA ALA A 108 -3.25 -16.33 -4.00
C ALA A 108 -2.77 -17.65 -4.63
N ARG A 109 -3.30 -18.00 -5.81
CA ARG A 109 -2.82 -19.18 -6.55
C ARG A 109 -1.41 -18.99 -7.10
N ARG A 110 -1.04 -17.76 -7.47
CA ARG A 110 0.30 -17.45 -7.99
C ARG A 110 1.39 -17.54 -6.92
N THR A 111 1.02 -17.29 -5.67
CA THR A 111 1.93 -17.40 -4.51
C THR A 111 2.12 -18.85 -4.05
N ARG A 112 1.53 -19.85 -4.71
CA ARG A 112 1.59 -21.27 -4.32
C ARG A 112 1.19 -21.53 -2.86
N GLY A 113 0.24 -20.76 -2.34
CA GLY A 113 -0.19 -20.81 -0.94
C GLY A 113 0.47 -19.78 -0.03
N GLY A 114 1.44 -19.00 -0.53
CA GLY A 114 2.00 -17.88 0.21
C GLY A 114 1.02 -16.71 0.39
N GLN A 115 1.30 -15.85 1.35
CA GLN A 115 0.40 -14.76 1.73
C GLN A 115 0.19 -13.71 0.62
N VAL A 116 -1.03 -13.16 0.55
CA VAL A 116 -1.34 -11.91 -0.15
C VAL A 116 -1.56 -10.83 0.91
N ALA A 117 -0.83 -9.71 0.81
CA ALA A 117 -0.98 -8.58 1.71
C ALA A 117 -1.08 -7.26 0.94
N LEU A 118 -1.83 -6.31 1.49
CA LEU A 118 -1.81 -4.91 1.05
C LEU A 118 -1.01 -4.09 2.04
N HIS A 119 -0.03 -3.36 1.52
CA HIS A 119 0.86 -2.55 2.32
C HIS A 119 0.79 -1.09 1.88
N PHE A 120 0.57 -0.19 2.82
CA PHE A 120 0.60 1.26 2.61
C PHE A 120 1.93 1.79 3.09
N ARG A 121 2.85 2.06 2.15
CA ARG A 121 4.17 2.61 2.47
C ARG A 121 4.10 4.13 2.53
N TYR A 122 4.42 4.68 3.70
CA TYR A 122 4.54 6.13 3.91
C TYR A 122 5.72 6.70 3.12
N LEU A 123 5.50 7.83 2.46
CA LEU A 123 6.54 8.65 1.84
C LEU A 123 6.62 9.97 2.62
N SER A 124 7.64 10.08 3.46
CA SER A 124 7.92 11.30 4.22
C SER A 124 8.13 12.49 3.29
N ASP A 125 7.54 13.64 3.63
CA ASP A 125 7.67 14.90 2.88
C ASP A 125 7.25 14.77 1.41
N GLY A 126 6.24 13.92 1.16
CA GLY A 126 5.69 13.62 -0.16
C GLY A 126 4.89 14.78 -0.76
N GLN A 127 5.54 15.95 -0.90
CA GLN A 127 5.00 17.14 -1.53
C GLN A 127 4.89 16.95 -3.04
N ARG A 128 3.80 17.46 -3.63
CA ARG A 128 3.64 17.55 -5.07
C ARG A 128 4.33 18.80 -5.59
N HIS A 129 5.31 18.57 -6.44
CA HIS A 129 5.89 19.61 -7.27
C HIS A 129 5.40 19.44 -8.71
N THR A 130 5.16 20.56 -9.40
CA THR A 130 5.11 20.50 -10.87
C THR A 130 6.47 20.06 -11.41
N ARG A 131 6.51 19.63 -12.67
CA ARG A 131 7.77 19.27 -13.33
C ARG A 131 8.77 20.42 -13.26
N GLU A 132 8.33 21.65 -13.49
CA GLU A 132 9.16 22.85 -13.49
C GLU A 132 9.73 23.14 -12.09
N GLN A 133 8.88 23.06 -11.06
CA GLN A 133 9.29 23.25 -9.66
C GLN A 133 10.33 22.21 -9.24
N PHE A 134 10.08 20.93 -9.56
CA PHE A 134 11.00 19.85 -9.25
C PHE A 134 12.36 20.07 -9.94
N VAL A 135 12.35 20.42 -11.22
CA VAL A 135 13.58 20.70 -11.98
C VAL A 135 14.34 21.89 -11.39
N ALA A 136 13.65 22.94 -10.93
CA ALA A 136 14.26 24.12 -10.33
C ALA A 136 14.87 23.85 -8.93
N LEU A 137 14.32 22.90 -8.17
CA LEU A 137 14.83 22.54 -6.84
C LEU A 137 16.15 21.75 -6.89
N TYR A 138 16.37 20.99 -7.97
CA TYR A 138 17.48 20.03 -8.08
C TYR A 138 18.43 20.29 -9.27
N ARG A 139 18.39 21.49 -9.84
CA ARG A 139 19.38 21.99 -10.80
C ARG A 139 20.05 23.23 -10.24
#